data_AF-P24128-F1
#
_entry.id   AF-P24128-F1
#
_cell.length_a   1.000
_cell.length_b   1.000
_cell.length_c   1.000
_cell.angle_alpha   90.00
_cell.angle_beta   90.00
_cell.angle_gamma   90.00
#
_symmetry.space_group_name_H-M   'P 1'
#
loop_
_entity.id
_entity.type
_entity.pdbx_description
1 polymer ?
#
loop_
_entity_poly.entity_id
_entity_poly.type
_entity_poly.pdbx_seq_one_letter_code
_entity_poly.pdbx_strand_id
1 'polypeptide(L)'
;MSAMTRVSEVIIGIVSAGVVSALVFPRYTGEQMRTTVRKRFGSFVDYVASALSGQLDRAHIETIHTRFAYVVGFEAARSMAVFEDPDTRMRSGRLARLNSEFMSASSRFHALHQLMNRLHAAGAQAAIDAIEPYFREIAPLLTRNGEPVRTSIDAAHSAEQLLAWRDALPRRIRATRAELETQPDFPLLDFDTAAELLYRFITDLQEYAATYASLATATHERERWIERYEPRTNKTAATIAGIRTATVILALGWFWIETAWPSGVMLVLNAAATCALASSAPRPTAMAAQMGMGTALAVCTGFLLTFGIYPRIDGFVLLCAALAPLLAIGIYMSLKPKLAGYGGAI
;
A
#
# COMPACT_ATOMS: atom_id res chain seq x y z
N MET A 1 -32.88 16.48 24.94
CA MET A 1 -31.74 17.40 25.11
C MET A 1 -30.37 16.73 24.94
N SER A 2 -30.12 15.52 25.48
CA SER A 2 -28.76 14.91 25.43
C SER A 2 -28.22 14.62 24.02
N ALA A 3 -29.08 14.41 23.02
CA ALA A 3 -28.66 14.15 21.64
C ALA A 3 -28.05 15.40 21.00
N MET A 4 -28.66 16.58 21.14
CA MET A 4 -28.13 17.83 20.57
C MET A 4 -26.81 18.22 21.22
N THR A 5 -26.65 18.04 22.54
CA THR A 5 -25.39 18.34 23.23
C THR A 5 -24.25 17.45 22.74
N ARG A 6 -24.50 16.15 22.54
CA ARG A 6 -23.49 15.25 21.95
C ARG A 6 -23.14 15.63 20.52
N VAL A 7 -24.13 16.01 19.70
CA VAL A 7 -23.86 16.43 18.31
C VAL A 7 -22.99 17.69 18.31
N SER A 8 -23.31 18.69 19.13
CA SER A 8 -22.48 19.90 19.25
C SER A 8 -21.08 19.61 19.76
N GLU A 9 -20.93 18.75 20.76
CA GLU A 9 -19.64 18.32 21.30
C GLU A 9 -18.78 17.62 20.24
N VAL A 10 -19.37 16.69 19.48
CA VAL A 10 -18.69 15.98 18.39
C VAL A 10 -18.29 16.96 17.27
N ILE A 11 -19.16 17.89 16.87
CA ILE A 11 -18.84 18.89 15.85
C ILE A 11 -17.68 19.79 16.32
N ILE A 12 -17.72 20.28 17.55
CA ILE A 12 -16.63 21.10 18.12
C ILE A 12 -15.33 20.29 18.17
N GLY A 13 -15.38 19.02 18.56
CA GLY A 13 -14.23 18.12 18.55
C GLY A 13 -13.64 17.94 17.16
N ILE A 14 -14.49 17.69 16.15
CA ILE A 14 -14.07 17.53 14.75
C ILE A 14 -13.45 18.84 14.21
N VAL A 15 -14.10 19.98 14.43
CA VAL A 15 -13.62 21.29 13.95
C VAL A 15 -12.31 21.67 14.63
N SER A 16 -12.21 21.53 15.95
CA SER A 16 -10.98 21.84 16.70
C SER A 16 -9.83 20.91 16.32
N ALA A 17 -10.06 19.61 16.20
CA ALA A 17 -9.07 18.66 15.71
C ALA A 17 -8.63 18.98 14.28
N GLY A 18 -9.56 19.35 13.40
CA GLY A 18 -9.28 19.77 12.03
C GLY A 18 -8.40 21.02 11.97
N VAL A 19 -8.72 22.05 12.76
CA VAL A 19 -7.95 23.30 12.85
C VAL A 19 -6.54 23.04 13.42
N VAL A 20 -6.43 22.28 14.50
CA VAL A 20 -5.13 21.92 15.09
C VAL A 20 -4.30 21.09 14.13
N SER A 21 -4.91 20.11 13.45
CA SER A 21 -4.22 19.30 12.45
C SER A 21 -3.70 20.16 11.29
N ALA A 22 -4.52 21.10 10.79
CA ALA A 22 -4.14 21.99 9.70
C ALA A 22 -3.02 22.98 10.09
N LEU A 23 -3.05 23.51 11.32
CA LEU A 23 -2.09 24.53 11.79
C LEU A 23 -0.78 23.93 12.31
N VAL A 24 -0.85 22.86 13.10
CA VAL A 24 0.33 22.28 13.79
C VAL A 24 1.02 21.24 12.93
N PHE A 25 0.25 20.46 12.16
CA PHE A 25 0.78 19.38 11.32
C PHE A 25 0.28 19.50 9.88
N PRO A 26 0.64 20.58 9.15
CA PRO A 26 0.27 20.74 7.74
C PRO A 26 0.99 19.66 6.91
N ARG A 27 0.40 18.48 6.86
CA ARG A 27 0.86 17.37 6.04
C ARG A 27 0.01 17.33 4.79
N TYR A 28 0.44 18.08 3.77
CA TYR A 28 -0.20 18.04 2.47
C TYR A 28 -0.13 16.62 1.90
N THR A 29 -1.28 15.96 1.80
CA THR A 29 -1.41 14.59 1.29
C THR A 29 -0.77 14.43 -0.09
N GLY A 30 -0.74 15.49 -0.91
CA GLY A 30 -0.05 15.51 -2.19
C GLY A 30 1.46 15.18 -2.11
N GLU A 31 2.19 15.74 -1.14
CA GLU A 31 3.63 15.49 -0.99
C GLU A 31 3.92 14.08 -0.45
N GLN A 32 3.08 13.59 0.46
CA GLN A 32 3.16 12.21 0.92
C GLN A 32 2.90 11.22 -0.23
N MET A 33 1.93 11.53 -1.09
CA MET A 33 1.60 10.70 -2.24
C MET A 33 2.77 10.66 -3.22
N ARG A 34 3.36 11.81 -3.57
CA ARG A 34 4.55 11.89 -4.44
C ARG A 34 5.72 11.08 -3.89
N THR A 35 6.01 11.23 -2.60
CA THR A 35 7.08 10.49 -1.92
C THR A 35 6.81 8.98 -1.93
N THR A 36 5.56 8.57 -1.68
CA THR A 36 5.14 7.17 -1.68
C THR A 36 5.25 6.55 -3.08
N VAL A 37 4.77 7.26 -4.10
CA VAL A 37 4.87 6.82 -5.51
C VAL A 37 6.32 6.67 -5.92
N ARG A 38 7.17 7.69 -5.65
CA ARG A 38 8.60 7.65 -5.96
C ARG A 38 9.30 6.48 -5.29
N LYS A 39 9.05 6.27 -3.99
CA LYS A 39 9.63 5.16 -3.23
C LYS A 39 9.20 3.82 -3.81
N ARG A 40 7.91 3.66 -4.13
CA ARG A 40 7.37 2.42 -4.72
C ARG A 40 7.98 2.13 -6.08
N PHE A 41 8.07 3.13 -6.95
CA PHE A 41 8.70 3.02 -8.27
C PHE A 41 10.16 2.60 -8.14
N GLY A 42 10.95 3.35 -7.37
CA GLY A 42 12.38 3.06 -7.16
C GLY A 42 12.60 1.65 -6.60
N SER A 43 11.88 1.27 -5.54
CA SER A 43 12.00 -0.07 -4.96
C SER A 43 11.56 -1.20 -5.90
N PHE A 44 10.66 -0.94 -6.86
CA PHE A 44 10.30 -1.93 -7.88
C PHE A 44 11.37 -2.06 -8.94
N VAL A 45 11.89 -0.94 -9.44
CA VAL A 45 13.00 -0.90 -10.40
C VAL A 45 14.25 -1.57 -9.83
N ASP A 46 14.64 -1.23 -8.60
CA ASP A 46 15.75 -1.87 -7.88
C ASP A 46 15.56 -3.38 -7.83
N TYR A 47 14.36 -3.83 -7.47
CA TYR A 47 14.03 -5.25 -7.36
C TYR A 47 14.11 -5.99 -8.70
N VAL A 48 13.57 -5.40 -9.78
CA VAL A 48 13.65 -5.96 -11.14
C VAL A 48 15.10 -6.02 -11.60
N ALA A 49 15.85 -4.93 -11.44
CA ALA A 49 17.26 -4.85 -11.85
C ALA A 49 18.11 -5.87 -11.11
N SER A 50 17.94 -6.04 -9.80
CA SER A 50 18.66 -7.03 -9.00
C SER A 50 18.31 -8.47 -9.37
N ALA A 51 17.10 -8.76 -9.86
CA ALA A 51 16.72 -10.13 -10.20
C ALA A 51 17.24 -10.53 -11.57
N LEU A 52 17.14 -9.60 -12.52
CA LEU A 52 17.59 -9.83 -13.89
C LEU A 52 19.11 -9.78 -14.04
N SER A 53 19.82 -9.14 -13.09
CA SER A 53 21.28 -9.20 -13.03
C SER A 53 21.82 -10.51 -12.41
N GLY A 54 20.94 -11.41 -11.94
CA GLY A 54 21.33 -12.67 -11.28
C GLY A 54 21.90 -12.49 -9.87
N GLN A 55 21.81 -11.29 -9.28
CA GLN A 55 22.35 -10.99 -7.95
C GLN A 55 21.39 -11.32 -6.80
N LEU A 56 20.20 -11.83 -7.08
CA LEU A 56 19.17 -12.07 -6.06
C LEU A 56 19.40 -13.41 -5.34
N ASP A 57 19.88 -13.29 -4.11
CA ASP A 57 19.98 -14.40 -3.16
C ASP A 57 18.60 -15.01 -2.92
N ARG A 58 18.52 -16.35 -2.88
CA ARG A 58 17.27 -17.13 -2.80
C ARG A 58 16.38 -16.70 -1.62
N ALA A 59 17.01 -16.18 -0.57
CA ALA A 59 16.37 -15.67 0.64
C ALA A 59 15.52 -14.40 0.45
N HIS A 60 15.77 -13.57 -0.58
CA HIS A 60 14.99 -12.34 -0.79
C HIS A 60 13.67 -12.56 -1.53
N ILE A 61 13.55 -13.68 -2.25
CA ILE A 61 12.35 -14.03 -3.03
C ILE A 61 11.15 -14.33 -2.10
N GLU A 62 11.37 -14.79 -0.88
CA GLU A 62 10.29 -15.03 0.08
C GLU A 62 9.63 -13.73 0.60
N THR A 63 10.30 -12.58 0.45
CA THR A 63 9.75 -11.29 0.90
C THR A 63 8.68 -10.73 -0.06
N ILE A 64 8.49 -11.33 -1.24
CA ILE A 64 7.53 -10.89 -2.27
C ILE A 64 6.08 -10.98 -1.75
N HIS A 65 5.78 -11.91 -0.85
CA HIS A 65 4.43 -12.05 -0.27
C HIS A 65 3.97 -10.81 0.53
N THR A 66 4.90 -10.00 1.03
CA THR A 66 4.55 -8.76 1.75
C THR A 66 4.15 -7.61 0.82
N ARG A 67 4.43 -7.70 -0.48
CA ARG A 67 4.20 -6.59 -1.43
C ARG A 67 2.74 -6.36 -1.81
N PHE A 68 1.85 -7.35 -1.65
CA PHE A 68 0.40 -7.16 -1.80
C PHE A 68 -0.20 -6.23 -0.74
N ALA A 69 0.37 -6.17 0.47
CA ALA A 69 -0.10 -5.26 1.51
C ALA A 69 0.12 -3.78 1.15
N TYR A 70 1.12 -3.47 0.31
CA TYR A 70 1.41 -2.09 -0.11
C TYR A 70 0.41 -1.55 -1.14
N VAL A 71 -0.25 -2.43 -1.89
CA VAL A 71 -1.25 -2.04 -2.90
C VAL A 71 -2.49 -1.50 -2.22
N VAL A 72 -3.04 -2.25 -1.26
CA VAL A 72 -4.30 -1.88 -0.60
C VAL A 72 -4.16 -0.57 0.17
N GLY A 73 -3.00 -0.35 0.80
CA GLY A 73 -2.70 0.91 1.47
C GLY A 73 -2.61 2.11 0.51
N PHE A 74 -2.05 1.91 -0.69
CA PHE A 74 -1.93 2.98 -1.68
C PHE A 74 -3.30 3.41 -2.24
N GLU A 75 -4.19 2.45 -2.46
CA GLU A 75 -5.53 2.75 -2.97
C GLU A 75 -6.40 3.46 -1.93
N ALA A 76 -6.33 3.06 -0.66
CA ALA A 76 -6.98 3.76 0.44
C ALA A 76 -6.43 5.18 0.64
N ALA A 77 -5.12 5.37 0.50
CA ALA A 77 -4.52 6.70 0.53
C ALA A 77 -4.97 7.57 -0.66
N ARG A 78 -5.07 6.98 -1.87
CA ARG A 78 -5.54 7.66 -3.08
C ARG A 78 -7.00 8.11 -2.94
N SER A 79 -7.88 7.27 -2.38
CA SER A 79 -9.30 7.62 -2.21
C SER A 79 -9.49 8.79 -1.26
N MET A 80 -8.66 8.90 -0.21
CA MET A 80 -8.66 10.06 0.69
C MET A 80 -8.11 11.33 0.04
N ALA A 81 -7.00 11.20 -0.71
CA ALA A 81 -6.31 12.34 -1.32
C ALA A 81 -7.16 13.08 -2.38
N VAL A 82 -8.10 12.39 -3.02
CA VAL A 82 -9.04 12.97 -3.99
C VAL A 82 -9.94 14.04 -3.36
N PHE A 83 -10.19 13.99 -2.05
CA PHE A 83 -11.06 14.96 -1.38
C PHE A 83 -10.34 16.24 -0.95
N GLU A 84 -9.03 16.18 -0.77
CA GLU A 84 -8.27 17.24 -0.09
C GLU A 84 -7.68 18.29 -1.04
N ASP A 85 -7.39 17.91 -2.29
CA ASP A 85 -6.69 18.79 -3.23
C ASP A 85 -7.21 18.65 -4.68
N PRO A 86 -7.67 19.74 -5.33
CA PRO A 86 -8.08 19.74 -6.74
C PRO A 86 -7.00 19.22 -7.71
N ASP A 87 -5.72 19.53 -7.47
CA ASP A 87 -4.61 19.06 -8.32
C ASP A 87 -4.44 17.53 -8.23
N THR A 88 -4.72 16.97 -7.05
CA THR A 88 -4.72 15.52 -6.82
C THR A 88 -5.89 14.83 -7.51
N ARG A 89 -7.04 15.50 -7.68
CA ARG A 89 -8.15 14.97 -8.51
C ARG A 89 -7.74 14.83 -9.97
N MET A 90 -7.05 15.84 -10.53
CA MET A 90 -6.57 15.81 -11.91
C MET A 90 -5.54 14.68 -12.14
N ARG A 91 -4.73 14.37 -11.12
CA ARG A 91 -3.75 13.28 -11.17
C ARG A 91 -4.31 11.90 -10.81
N SER A 92 -5.54 11.80 -10.30
CA SER A 92 -6.13 10.55 -9.81
C SER A 92 -6.19 9.45 -10.87
N GLY A 93 -6.50 9.81 -12.14
CA GLY A 93 -6.50 8.88 -13.28
C GLY A 93 -5.11 8.31 -13.56
N ARG A 94 -4.07 9.16 -13.59
CA ARG A 94 -2.67 8.73 -13.76
C ARG A 94 -2.18 7.86 -12.61
N LEU A 95 -2.58 8.17 -11.37
CA LEU A 95 -2.23 7.36 -10.19
C LEU A 95 -2.95 6.00 -10.20
N ALA A 96 -4.20 5.94 -10.67
CA ALA A 96 -4.92 4.67 -10.85
C ALA A 96 -4.24 3.81 -11.92
N ARG A 97 -3.94 4.41 -13.07
CA ARG A 97 -3.21 3.77 -14.16
C ARG A 97 -1.85 3.23 -13.69
N LEU A 98 -1.08 4.05 -12.98
CA LEU A 98 0.20 3.65 -12.42
C LEU A 98 0.07 2.44 -11.47
N ASN A 99 -1.00 2.38 -10.68
CA ASN A 99 -1.24 1.22 -9.80
C ASN A 99 -1.60 -0.04 -10.59
N SER A 100 -2.42 0.09 -11.64
CA SER A 100 -2.80 -1.02 -12.53
C SER A 100 -1.59 -1.54 -13.31
N GLU A 101 -0.80 -0.65 -13.90
CA GLU A 101 0.45 -0.97 -14.61
C GLU A 101 1.48 -1.62 -13.67
N PHE A 102 1.62 -1.12 -12.43
CA PHE A 102 2.47 -1.78 -11.43
C PHE A 102 2.03 -3.23 -11.17
N MET A 103 0.72 -3.47 -11.11
CA MET A 103 0.19 -4.81 -10.86
C MET A 103 0.44 -5.75 -12.03
N SER A 104 0.19 -5.27 -13.25
CA SER A 104 0.46 -6.04 -14.46
C SER A 104 1.97 -6.34 -14.55
N ALA A 105 2.83 -5.33 -14.40
CA ALA A 105 4.28 -5.50 -14.41
C ALA A 105 4.77 -6.48 -13.34
N SER A 106 4.27 -6.36 -12.10
CA SER A 106 4.65 -7.25 -11.00
C SER A 106 4.19 -8.69 -11.23
N SER A 107 2.97 -8.88 -11.75
CA SER A 107 2.44 -10.22 -12.07
C SER A 107 3.20 -10.87 -13.22
N ARG A 108 3.50 -10.13 -14.30
CA ARG A 108 4.27 -10.63 -15.44
C ARG A 108 5.71 -10.95 -15.05
N PHE A 109 6.33 -10.11 -14.22
CA PHE A 109 7.64 -10.39 -13.66
C PHE A 109 7.66 -11.67 -12.82
N HIS A 110 6.65 -11.85 -11.97
CA HIS A 110 6.52 -13.06 -11.17
C HIS A 110 6.35 -14.32 -12.05
N ALA A 111 5.54 -14.25 -13.09
CA ALA A 111 5.35 -15.34 -14.04
C ALA A 111 6.66 -15.69 -14.78
N LEU A 112 7.42 -14.67 -15.22
CA LEU A 112 8.73 -14.84 -15.84
C LEU A 112 9.72 -15.51 -14.89
N HIS A 113 9.76 -15.08 -13.63
CA HIS A 113 10.62 -15.68 -12.61
C HIS A 113 10.20 -17.14 -12.28
N GLN A 114 8.90 -17.44 -12.24
CA GLN A 114 8.42 -18.81 -12.10
C GLN A 114 8.82 -19.69 -13.29
N LEU A 115 8.74 -19.17 -14.52
CA LEU A 115 9.20 -19.89 -15.72
C LEU A 115 10.69 -20.20 -15.60
N MET A 116 11.52 -19.22 -15.25
CA MET A 116 12.97 -19.45 -15.11
C MET A 116 13.28 -20.52 -14.06
N ASN A 117 12.60 -20.49 -12.90
CA ASN A 117 12.75 -21.54 -11.90
C ASN A 117 12.33 -22.92 -12.41
N ARG A 118 11.27 -22.98 -13.23
CA ARG A 118 10.82 -24.22 -13.86
C ARG A 118 11.83 -24.73 -14.88
N LEU A 119 12.42 -23.86 -15.70
CA LEU A 119 13.48 -24.24 -16.65
C LEU A 119 14.73 -24.75 -15.93
N HIS A 120 15.12 -24.09 -14.83
CA HIS A 120 16.22 -24.55 -13.98
C HIS A 120 15.93 -25.94 -13.38
N ALA A 121 14.70 -26.16 -12.88
CA ALA A 121 14.31 -27.44 -12.31
C ALA A 121 14.20 -28.57 -13.36
N ALA A 122 13.84 -28.23 -14.60
CA ALA A 122 13.79 -29.18 -15.72
C ALA A 122 15.18 -29.49 -16.33
N GLY A 123 16.22 -28.77 -15.94
CA GLY A 123 17.57 -28.92 -16.51
C GLY A 123 17.69 -28.39 -17.94
N ALA A 124 16.81 -27.47 -18.37
CA ALA A 124 16.78 -26.89 -19.71
C ALA A 124 17.86 -25.82 -19.91
N GLN A 125 19.13 -26.14 -19.59
CA GLN A 125 20.24 -25.19 -19.57
C GLN A 125 20.46 -24.48 -20.90
N ALA A 126 20.26 -25.19 -22.03
CA ALA A 126 20.38 -24.61 -23.36
C ALA A 126 19.38 -23.45 -23.61
N ALA A 127 18.13 -23.59 -23.14
CA ALA A 127 17.14 -22.51 -23.23
C ALA A 127 17.49 -21.34 -22.32
N ILE A 128 17.97 -21.63 -21.10
CA ILE A 128 18.40 -20.62 -20.13
C ILE A 128 19.57 -19.80 -20.70
N ASP A 129 20.60 -20.46 -21.22
CA ASP A 129 21.78 -19.81 -21.79
C ASP A 129 21.42 -18.96 -23.02
N ALA A 130 20.40 -19.35 -23.78
CA ALA A 130 19.91 -18.59 -24.92
C ALA A 130 19.14 -17.32 -24.54
N ILE A 131 18.37 -17.35 -23.43
CA ILE A 131 17.53 -16.21 -23.02
C ILE A 131 18.23 -15.26 -22.03
N GLU A 132 19.15 -15.78 -21.22
CA GLU A 132 19.88 -15.05 -20.18
C GLU A 132 20.57 -13.76 -20.65
N PRO A 133 21.19 -13.68 -21.86
CA PRO A 133 21.75 -12.43 -22.37
C PRO A 133 20.71 -11.31 -22.46
N TYR A 134 19.48 -11.64 -22.86
CA TYR A 134 18.40 -10.66 -22.94
C TYR A 134 17.99 -10.14 -21.56
N PHE A 135 18.05 -10.96 -20.51
CA PHE A 135 17.78 -10.50 -19.14
C PHE A 135 18.83 -9.53 -18.63
N ARG A 136 20.11 -9.83 -18.86
CA ARG A 136 21.23 -8.99 -18.40
C ARG A 136 21.24 -7.61 -19.03
N GLU A 137 20.71 -7.49 -20.25
CA GLU A 137 20.59 -6.21 -20.94
C GLU A 137 19.55 -5.28 -20.32
N ILE A 138 18.59 -5.78 -19.55
CA ILE A 138 17.49 -4.97 -19.01
C ILE A 138 17.93 -4.12 -17.82
N ALA A 139 18.74 -4.68 -16.92
CA ALA A 139 19.17 -3.96 -15.72
C ALA A 139 19.88 -2.62 -16.03
N PRO A 140 20.79 -2.54 -17.02
CA PRO A 140 21.37 -1.27 -17.45
C PRO A 140 20.34 -0.23 -17.93
N LEU A 141 19.26 -0.63 -18.61
CA LEU A 141 18.21 0.28 -19.09
C LEU A 141 17.43 0.95 -17.95
N LEU A 142 17.52 0.36 -16.75
CA LEU A 142 16.90 0.83 -15.52
C LEU A 142 17.86 1.63 -14.62
N THR A 143 19.03 2.00 -15.14
CA THR A 143 20.01 2.81 -14.44
C THR A 143 20.40 4.03 -15.27
N ARG A 144 20.69 5.14 -14.60
CA ARG A 144 21.25 6.35 -15.21
C ARG A 144 22.52 6.70 -14.46
N ASN A 145 23.65 6.74 -15.16
CA ASN A 145 24.98 6.97 -14.58
C ASN A 145 25.36 5.97 -13.46
N GLY A 146 24.88 4.71 -13.56
CA GLY A 146 25.11 3.68 -12.54
C GLY A 146 24.20 3.79 -11.31
N GLU A 147 23.36 4.83 -11.22
CA GLU A 147 22.33 4.93 -10.18
C GLU A 147 20.98 4.45 -10.70
N PRO A 148 20.17 3.78 -9.86
CA PRO A 148 18.83 3.37 -10.26
C PRO A 148 17.92 4.57 -10.49
N VAL A 149 16.96 4.40 -11.40
CA VAL A 149 15.98 5.44 -11.78
C VAL A 149 15.14 5.84 -10.56
N ARG A 150 15.29 7.09 -10.12
CA ARG A 150 14.59 7.64 -8.95
C ARG A 150 13.70 8.82 -9.27
N THR A 151 14.04 9.61 -10.28
CA THR A 151 13.25 10.78 -10.66
C THR A 151 12.35 10.50 -11.86
N SER A 152 11.35 11.36 -12.06
CA SER A 152 10.49 11.31 -13.24
C SER A 152 11.26 11.60 -14.53
N ILE A 153 12.34 12.39 -14.46
CA ILE A 153 13.21 12.69 -15.60
C ILE A 153 14.00 11.44 -15.97
N ASP A 154 14.59 10.75 -14.98
CA ASP A 154 15.30 9.49 -15.21
C ASP A 154 14.35 8.43 -15.80
N ALA A 155 13.10 8.42 -15.31
CA ALA A 155 12.10 7.47 -15.79
C ALA A 155 11.67 7.74 -17.23
N ALA A 156 11.66 9.00 -17.68
CA ALA A 156 11.41 9.33 -19.08
C ALA A 156 12.51 8.74 -19.97
N HIS A 157 13.77 8.92 -19.57
CA HIS A 157 14.91 8.37 -20.28
C HIS A 157 14.88 6.84 -20.34
N SER A 158 14.65 6.17 -19.21
CA SER A 158 14.53 4.71 -19.17
C SER A 158 13.31 4.20 -19.95
N ALA A 159 12.20 4.94 -19.97
CA ALA A 159 11.04 4.57 -20.78
C ALA A 159 11.34 4.61 -22.28
N GLU A 160 12.12 5.59 -22.74
CA GLU A 160 12.59 5.68 -24.14
C GLU A 160 13.56 4.55 -24.47
N GLN A 161 14.52 4.24 -23.58
CA GLN A 161 15.46 3.13 -23.75
C GLN A 161 14.76 1.77 -23.80
N LEU A 162 13.82 1.53 -22.87
CA LEU A 162 13.00 0.32 -22.84
C LEU A 162 12.15 0.18 -24.10
N LEU A 163 11.59 1.29 -24.60
CA LEU A 163 10.82 1.31 -25.84
C LEU A 163 11.68 0.89 -27.03
N ALA A 164 12.85 1.51 -27.20
CA ALA A 164 13.78 1.18 -28.27
C ALA A 164 14.26 -0.28 -28.22
N TRP A 165 14.58 -0.78 -27.02
CA TRP A 165 14.99 -2.18 -26.81
C TRP A 165 13.85 -3.15 -27.13
N ARG A 166 12.63 -2.84 -26.67
CA ARG A 166 11.41 -3.63 -26.94
C ARG A 166 11.12 -3.72 -28.44
N ASP A 167 11.21 -2.61 -29.17
CA ASP A 167 10.88 -2.60 -30.59
C ASP A 167 11.93 -3.36 -31.42
N ALA A 168 13.17 -3.44 -30.95
CA ALA A 168 14.22 -4.28 -31.55
C ALA A 168 14.11 -5.77 -31.18
N LEU A 169 13.46 -6.11 -30.06
CA LEU A 169 13.44 -7.44 -29.47
C LEU A 169 12.87 -8.53 -30.41
N PRO A 170 11.71 -8.38 -31.07
CA PRO A 170 11.17 -9.41 -31.96
C PRO A 170 12.11 -9.82 -33.10
N ARG A 171 12.86 -8.85 -33.66
CA ARG A 171 13.85 -9.11 -34.72
C ARG A 171 15.03 -9.91 -34.18
N ARG A 172 15.51 -9.57 -32.98
CA ARG A 172 16.63 -10.27 -32.33
C ARG A 172 16.26 -11.69 -31.93
N ILE A 173 15.09 -11.88 -31.32
CA ILE A 173 14.55 -13.20 -30.97
C ILE A 173 14.43 -14.06 -32.22
N ARG A 174 13.92 -13.55 -33.33
CA ARG A 174 13.83 -14.30 -34.60
C ARG A 174 15.20 -14.72 -35.13
N ALA A 175 16.21 -13.87 -35.02
CA ALA A 175 17.57 -14.20 -35.43
C ALA A 175 18.15 -15.31 -34.55
N THR A 176 18.06 -15.18 -33.21
CA THR A 176 18.49 -16.22 -32.27
C THR A 176 17.72 -17.52 -32.49
N ARG A 177 16.41 -17.46 -32.68
CA ARG A 177 15.58 -18.64 -32.95
C ARG A 177 16.03 -19.37 -34.22
N ALA A 178 16.35 -18.65 -35.29
CA ALA A 178 16.83 -19.25 -36.54
C ALA A 178 18.18 -19.96 -36.37
N GLU A 179 19.07 -19.45 -35.52
CA GLU A 179 20.32 -20.12 -35.16
C GLU A 179 20.07 -21.39 -34.33
N LEU A 180 19.16 -21.31 -33.34
CA LEU A 180 18.83 -22.42 -32.45
C LEU A 180 18.07 -23.55 -33.16
N GLU A 181 17.27 -23.24 -34.17
CA GLU A 181 16.55 -24.23 -34.99
C GLU A 181 17.50 -25.15 -35.77
N THR A 182 18.76 -24.75 -35.97
CA THR A 182 19.79 -25.61 -36.57
C THR A 182 20.35 -26.66 -35.61
N GLN A 183 20.09 -26.52 -34.30
CA GLN A 183 20.58 -27.44 -33.28
C GLN A 183 19.54 -28.55 -33.04
N PRO A 184 19.88 -29.83 -33.27
CA PRO A 184 18.99 -30.93 -32.95
C PRO A 184 18.68 -30.98 -31.46
N ASP A 185 17.45 -31.34 -31.11
CA ASP A 185 16.91 -31.46 -29.74
C ASP A 185 16.88 -30.18 -28.90
N PHE A 186 17.09 -28.99 -29.49
CA PHE A 186 16.93 -27.74 -28.75
C PHE A 186 15.46 -27.52 -28.34
N PRO A 187 15.17 -27.19 -27.06
CA PRO A 187 13.79 -26.94 -26.59
C PRO A 187 13.26 -25.58 -27.07
N LEU A 188 12.94 -25.48 -28.36
CA LEU A 188 12.46 -24.24 -29.01
C LEU A 188 11.21 -23.66 -28.34
N LEU A 189 10.29 -24.51 -27.85
CA LEU A 189 9.06 -24.06 -27.19
C LEU A 189 9.34 -23.31 -25.88
N ASP A 190 10.33 -23.76 -25.11
CA ASP A 190 10.71 -23.12 -23.85
C ASP A 190 11.35 -21.74 -24.13
N PHE A 191 12.19 -21.65 -25.15
CA PHE A 191 12.76 -20.38 -25.61
C PHE A 191 11.67 -19.43 -26.11
N ASP A 192 10.77 -19.88 -26.99
CA ASP A 192 9.68 -19.06 -27.53
C ASP A 192 8.75 -18.54 -26.40
N THR A 193 8.48 -19.38 -25.38
CA THR A 193 7.67 -19.00 -24.22
C THR A 193 8.37 -17.96 -23.34
N ALA A 194 9.67 -18.13 -23.09
CA ALA A 194 10.47 -17.18 -22.32
C ALA A 194 10.60 -15.83 -23.04
N ALA A 195 10.82 -15.86 -24.35
CA ALA A 195 10.84 -14.72 -25.25
C ALA A 195 9.52 -13.92 -25.21
N GLU A 196 8.38 -14.59 -25.33
CA GLU A 196 7.05 -13.95 -25.30
C GLU A 196 6.76 -13.32 -23.93
N LEU A 197 7.05 -14.03 -22.83
CA LEU A 197 6.86 -13.49 -21.49
C LEU A 197 7.76 -12.30 -21.21
N LEU A 198 9.01 -12.33 -21.71
CA LEU A 198 9.94 -11.21 -21.61
C LEU A 198 9.45 -9.99 -22.38
N TYR A 199 8.97 -10.17 -23.62
CA TYR A 199 8.39 -9.09 -24.43
C TYR A 199 7.20 -8.43 -23.73
N ARG A 200 6.27 -9.24 -23.19
CA ARG A 200 5.11 -8.73 -22.43
C ARG A 200 5.51 -8.04 -21.14
N PHE A 201 6.51 -8.55 -20.43
CA PHE A 201 7.01 -7.93 -19.20
C PHE A 201 7.63 -6.55 -19.51
N ILE A 202 8.46 -6.46 -20.54
CA ILE A 202 9.11 -5.20 -20.91
C ILE A 202 8.10 -4.18 -21.42
N THR A 203 7.05 -4.62 -22.12
CA THR A 203 5.93 -3.74 -22.50
C THR A 203 5.29 -3.10 -21.28
N ASP A 204 4.95 -3.89 -20.25
CA ASP A 204 4.38 -3.35 -19.01
C ASP A 204 5.34 -2.46 -18.25
N LEU A 205 6.62 -2.84 -18.17
CA LEU A 205 7.64 -2.06 -17.48
C LEU A 205 7.84 -0.71 -18.15
N GLN A 206 7.82 -0.67 -19.50
CA GLN A 206 7.91 0.54 -20.28
C GLN A 206 6.69 1.44 -20.06
N GLU A 207 5.47 0.87 -20.10
CA GLU A 207 4.24 1.62 -19.83
C GLU A 207 4.25 2.21 -18.41
N TYR A 208 4.65 1.41 -17.41
CA TYR A 208 4.79 1.82 -16.02
C TYR A 208 5.80 2.97 -15.84
N ALA A 209 6.99 2.85 -16.43
CA ALA A 209 8.03 3.89 -16.41
C ALA A 209 7.56 5.18 -17.09
N ALA A 210 6.89 5.05 -18.23
CA ALA A 210 6.39 6.19 -18.99
C ALA A 210 5.24 6.89 -18.25
N THR A 211 4.34 6.16 -17.57
CA THR A 211 3.29 6.76 -16.74
C THR A 211 3.89 7.46 -15.52
N TYR A 212 4.89 6.88 -14.87
CA TYR A 212 5.61 7.56 -13.78
C TYR A 212 6.32 8.83 -14.27
N ALA A 213 6.97 8.80 -15.42
CA ALA A 213 7.57 9.99 -16.05
C ALA A 213 6.54 11.10 -16.30
N SER A 214 5.34 10.71 -16.76
CA SER A 214 4.25 11.65 -17.04
C SER A 214 3.71 12.39 -15.81
N LEU A 215 3.98 11.90 -14.59
CA LEU A 215 3.56 12.59 -13.36
C LEU A 215 4.30 13.91 -13.12
N ALA A 216 5.43 14.16 -13.81
CA ALA A 216 6.12 15.45 -13.76
C ALA A 216 5.34 16.57 -14.47
N THR A 217 4.63 16.22 -15.55
CA THR A 217 3.89 17.20 -16.35
C THR A 217 2.54 17.49 -15.70
N ALA A 218 2.12 18.75 -15.68
CA ALA A 218 0.84 19.14 -15.09
C ALA A 218 -0.34 18.44 -15.79
N THR A 219 -0.30 18.34 -17.12
CA THR A 219 -1.31 17.72 -17.98
C THR A 219 -0.66 16.73 -18.95
N HIS A 220 -1.28 15.58 -19.17
CA HIS A 220 -0.75 14.58 -20.10
C HIS A 220 -1.89 13.72 -20.69
N GLU A 221 -1.79 13.31 -21.95
CA GLU A 221 -2.86 12.57 -22.65
C GLU A 221 -3.28 11.28 -21.95
N ARG A 222 -2.38 10.67 -21.15
CA ARG A 222 -2.67 9.50 -20.32
C ARG A 222 -3.67 9.74 -19.18
N GLU A 223 -4.13 10.97 -18.96
CA GLU A 223 -5.15 11.30 -17.96
C GLU A 223 -6.53 10.71 -18.24
N ARG A 224 -6.84 10.34 -19.49
CA ARG A 224 -8.18 9.89 -19.91
C ARG A 224 -8.55 8.46 -19.51
N TRP A 225 -7.72 7.78 -18.73
CA TRP A 225 -7.98 6.38 -18.39
C TRP A 225 -8.76 6.26 -17.08
N ILE A 226 -10.04 5.90 -17.20
CA ILE A 226 -10.93 5.55 -16.08
C ILE A 226 -10.99 4.03 -16.03
N GLU A 227 -9.97 3.35 -15.51
CA GLU A 227 -10.19 1.98 -15.06
C GLU A 227 -11.05 2.03 -13.81
N ARG A 228 -12.24 1.43 -13.92
CA ARG A 228 -13.06 1.12 -12.78
C ARG A 228 -12.38 -0.05 -12.04
N TYR A 229 -11.48 0.25 -11.11
CA TYR A 229 -11.10 -0.75 -10.12
C TYR A 229 -12.33 -0.99 -9.25
N GLU A 230 -12.99 -2.11 -9.48
CA GLU A 230 -14.09 -2.57 -8.66
C GLU A 230 -13.47 -3.49 -7.60
N PRO A 231 -13.34 -3.05 -6.34
CA PRO A 231 -12.80 -3.88 -5.28
C PRO A 231 -13.71 -5.09 -5.14
N ARG A 232 -13.31 -6.22 -5.72
CA ARG A 232 -14.01 -7.48 -5.51
C ARG A 232 -13.71 -7.93 -4.09
N THR A 233 -14.59 -7.56 -3.17
CA THR A 233 -14.58 -8.03 -1.79
C THR A 233 -14.47 -9.55 -1.82
N ASN A 234 -13.39 -10.09 -1.26
CA ASN A 234 -13.26 -11.52 -1.12
C ASN A 234 -14.38 -12.01 -0.19
N LYS A 235 -15.37 -12.72 -0.77
CA LYS A 235 -16.57 -13.18 -0.04
C LYS A 235 -16.18 -13.98 1.21
N THR A 236 -15.13 -14.79 1.15
CA THR A 236 -14.68 -15.59 2.30
C THR A 236 -14.17 -14.69 3.43
N ALA A 237 -13.35 -13.68 3.12
CA ALA A 237 -12.87 -12.73 4.12
C ALA A 237 -14.01 -11.93 4.75
N ALA A 238 -14.99 -11.50 3.94
CA ALA A 238 -16.18 -10.81 4.44
C ALA A 238 -17.04 -11.70 5.33
N THR A 239 -17.27 -12.96 4.96
CA THR A 239 -18.02 -13.92 5.78
C THR A 239 -17.31 -14.22 7.09
N ILE A 240 -15.99 -14.44 7.09
CA ILE A 240 -15.21 -14.68 8.31
C ILE A 240 -15.25 -13.45 9.24
N ALA A 241 -15.09 -12.24 8.68
CA ALA A 241 -15.18 -11.01 9.45
C ALA A 241 -16.60 -10.82 10.04
N GLY A 242 -17.64 -11.13 9.27
CA GLY A 242 -19.03 -11.09 9.71
C GLY A 242 -19.33 -12.07 10.85
N ILE A 243 -18.92 -13.33 10.71
CA ILE A 243 -19.08 -14.35 11.76
C ILE A 243 -18.34 -13.93 13.03
N ARG A 244 -17.10 -13.44 12.91
CA ARG A 244 -16.32 -12.97 14.07
C ARG A 244 -17.04 -11.84 14.80
N THR A 245 -17.50 -10.83 14.08
CA THR A 245 -18.23 -9.70 14.67
C THR A 245 -19.53 -10.16 15.30
N ALA A 246 -20.29 -11.05 14.64
CA ALA A 246 -21.53 -11.61 15.19
C ALA A 246 -21.27 -12.38 16.49
N THR A 247 -20.25 -13.24 16.54
CA THR A 247 -19.87 -13.99 17.75
C THR A 247 -19.48 -13.05 18.89
N VAL A 248 -18.69 -12.00 18.62
CA VAL A 248 -18.31 -11.01 19.64
C VAL A 248 -19.53 -10.28 20.18
N ILE A 249 -20.42 -9.80 19.31
CA ILE A 249 -21.62 -9.07 19.72
C ILE A 249 -22.59 -9.98 20.48
N LEU A 250 -22.78 -11.23 20.07
CA LEU A 250 -23.61 -12.20 20.79
C LEU A 250 -23.04 -12.54 22.16
N ALA A 251 -21.73 -12.78 22.27
CA ALA A 251 -21.09 -13.08 23.55
C ALA A 251 -21.15 -11.89 24.52
N LEU A 252 -20.91 -10.67 24.03
CA LEU A 252 -21.01 -9.45 24.83
C LEU A 252 -22.46 -9.09 25.19
N GLY A 253 -23.40 -9.35 24.28
CA GLY A 253 -24.83 -9.21 24.55
C GLY A 253 -25.32 -10.19 25.60
N TRP A 254 -24.90 -11.46 25.50
CA TRP A 254 -25.16 -12.48 26.52
C TRP A 254 -24.60 -12.05 27.88
N PHE A 255 -23.33 -11.64 27.92
CA PHE A 255 -22.70 -11.13 29.14
C PHE A 255 -23.45 -9.93 29.73
N TRP A 256 -23.91 -8.99 28.90
CA TRP A 256 -24.68 -7.84 29.34
C TRP A 256 -26.01 -8.25 29.98
N ILE A 257 -26.73 -9.20 29.38
CA ILE A 257 -28.01 -9.70 29.91
C ILE A 257 -27.79 -10.39 31.26
N GLU A 258 -26.79 -11.25 31.39
CA GLU A 258 -26.49 -11.99 32.62
C GLU A 258 -25.99 -11.08 33.76
N THR A 259 -25.12 -10.12 33.45
CA THR A 259 -24.53 -9.24 34.47
C THR A 259 -25.40 -8.04 34.82
N ALA A 260 -26.45 -7.77 34.04
CA ALA A 260 -27.25 -6.56 34.10
C ALA A 260 -26.41 -5.27 34.17
N TRP A 261 -25.22 -5.27 33.54
CA TRP A 261 -24.26 -4.18 33.66
C TRP A 261 -24.88 -2.85 33.16
N PRO A 262 -25.00 -1.80 34.00
CA PRO A 262 -25.67 -0.56 33.60
C PRO A 262 -25.13 0.09 32.32
N SER A 263 -23.84 -0.12 32.02
CA SER A 263 -23.17 0.42 30.83
C SER A 263 -23.11 -0.55 29.65
N GLY A 264 -23.86 -1.64 29.67
CA GLY A 264 -23.76 -2.68 28.64
C GLY A 264 -24.12 -2.23 27.23
N VAL A 265 -25.02 -1.25 27.07
CA VAL A 265 -25.28 -0.59 25.77
C VAL A 265 -23.98 -0.01 25.19
N MET A 266 -23.20 0.70 26.01
CA MET A 266 -21.95 1.32 25.58
C MET A 266 -20.86 0.28 25.28
N LEU A 267 -20.84 -0.83 26.03
CA LEU A 267 -19.96 -1.97 25.74
C LEU A 267 -20.24 -2.57 24.36
N VAL A 268 -21.49 -2.90 24.06
CA VAL A 268 -21.87 -3.50 22.77
C VAL A 268 -21.61 -2.52 21.62
N LEU A 269 -21.91 -1.24 21.79
CA LEU A 269 -21.65 -0.20 20.79
C LEU A 269 -20.14 0.00 20.52
N ASN A 270 -19.32 0.10 21.57
CA ASN A 270 -17.87 0.20 21.40
C ASN A 270 -17.30 -1.06 20.75
N ALA A 271 -17.75 -2.24 21.15
CA ALA A 271 -17.31 -3.48 20.52
C ALA A 271 -17.69 -3.54 19.04
N ALA A 272 -18.89 -3.09 18.66
CA ALA A 272 -19.29 -2.99 17.26
C ALA A 272 -18.41 -2.01 16.47
N ALA A 273 -18.12 -0.83 17.04
CA ALA A 273 -17.23 0.15 16.43
C ALA A 273 -15.80 -0.38 16.28
N THR A 274 -15.23 -1.00 17.33
CA THR A 274 -13.91 -1.63 17.28
C THR A 274 -13.87 -2.78 16.27
N CYS A 275 -14.90 -3.61 16.20
CA CYS A 275 -14.97 -4.69 15.20
C CYS A 275 -15.02 -4.14 13.77
N ALA A 276 -15.80 -3.09 13.53
CA ALA A 276 -15.87 -2.42 12.24
C ALA A 276 -14.51 -1.82 11.84
N LEU A 277 -13.87 -1.07 12.74
CA LEU A 277 -12.54 -0.49 12.51
C LEU A 277 -11.46 -1.56 12.27
N ALA A 278 -11.42 -2.58 13.13
CA ALA A 278 -10.48 -3.68 13.00
C ALA A 278 -10.69 -4.49 11.71
N SER A 279 -11.94 -4.64 11.23
CA SER A 279 -12.25 -5.39 10.01
C SER A 279 -11.62 -4.80 8.75
N SER A 280 -11.44 -3.48 8.73
CA SER A 280 -10.81 -2.75 7.61
C SER A 280 -9.28 -2.76 7.70
N ALA A 281 -8.70 -3.18 8.83
CA ALA A 281 -7.27 -3.16 9.03
C ALA A 281 -6.59 -4.43 8.47
N PRO A 282 -5.37 -4.32 7.91
CA PRO A 282 -4.61 -5.49 7.43
C PRO A 282 -4.31 -6.52 8.54
N ARG A 283 -4.29 -6.08 9.81
CA ARG A 283 -4.01 -6.92 10.99
C ARG A 283 -5.08 -6.66 12.07
N PRO A 284 -6.28 -7.24 11.94
CA PRO A 284 -7.42 -6.94 12.81
C PRO A 284 -7.14 -7.23 14.30
N THR A 285 -6.45 -8.33 14.60
CA THR A 285 -6.16 -8.76 15.97
C THR A 285 -5.19 -7.82 16.67
N ALA A 286 -4.11 -7.43 15.98
CA ALA A 286 -3.13 -6.49 16.52
C ALA A 286 -3.77 -5.11 16.74
N MET A 287 -4.58 -4.62 15.80
CA MET A 287 -5.30 -3.36 15.96
C MET A 287 -6.25 -3.41 17.16
N ALA A 288 -7.05 -4.47 17.29
CA ALA A 288 -7.96 -4.62 18.43
C ALA A 288 -7.22 -4.69 19.77
N ALA A 289 -6.10 -5.40 19.85
CA ALA A 289 -5.27 -5.46 21.06
C ALA A 289 -4.67 -4.10 21.41
N GLN A 290 -4.15 -3.37 20.42
CA GLN A 290 -3.64 -2.02 20.61
C GLN A 290 -4.74 -1.05 21.07
N MET A 291 -5.95 -1.14 20.51
CA MET A 291 -7.10 -0.34 20.95
C MET A 291 -7.47 -0.67 22.39
N GLY A 292 -7.50 -1.96 22.76
CA GLY A 292 -7.75 -2.37 24.15
C GLY A 292 -6.70 -1.83 25.13
N MET A 293 -5.42 -1.88 24.77
CA MET A 293 -4.35 -1.30 25.58
C MET A 293 -4.45 0.22 25.65
N GLY A 294 -4.79 0.89 24.54
CA GLY A 294 -5.06 2.33 24.49
C GLY A 294 -6.20 2.73 25.42
N THR A 295 -7.32 2.01 25.37
CA THR A 295 -8.45 2.21 26.28
C THR A 295 -8.05 1.98 27.74
N ALA A 296 -7.29 0.94 28.05
CA ALA A 296 -6.82 0.69 29.42
C ALA A 296 -5.94 1.85 29.93
N LEU A 297 -5.02 2.35 29.10
CA LEU A 297 -4.22 3.53 29.42
C LEU A 297 -5.07 4.79 29.60
N ALA A 298 -6.08 4.99 28.74
CA ALA A 298 -7.03 6.10 28.85
C ALA A 298 -7.81 6.04 30.16
N VAL A 299 -8.29 4.86 30.57
CA VAL A 299 -8.98 4.64 31.84
C VAL A 299 -8.06 4.95 33.03
N CYS A 300 -6.83 4.42 33.03
CA CYS A 300 -5.85 4.71 34.08
C CYS A 300 -5.56 6.21 34.17
N THR A 301 -5.42 6.87 33.03
CA THR A 301 -5.12 8.31 33.00
C THR A 301 -6.33 9.15 33.41
N GLY A 302 -7.53 8.78 32.97
CA GLY A 302 -8.78 9.38 33.41
C GLY A 302 -8.93 9.29 34.92
N PHE A 303 -8.63 8.13 35.51
CA PHE A 303 -8.63 7.95 36.96
C PHE A 303 -7.63 8.90 37.66
N LEU A 304 -6.40 9.00 37.16
CA LEU A 304 -5.38 9.93 37.69
C LEU A 304 -5.82 11.39 37.58
N LEU A 305 -6.45 11.78 36.47
CA LEU A 305 -6.97 13.13 36.25
C LEU A 305 -8.11 13.44 37.21
N THR A 306 -9.12 12.56 37.30
CA THR A 306 -10.32 12.78 38.11
C THR A 306 -10.05 12.77 39.61
N PHE A 307 -9.21 11.87 40.11
CA PHE A 307 -8.95 11.75 41.56
C PHE A 307 -7.70 12.49 42.02
N GLY A 308 -6.72 12.70 41.15
CA GLY A 308 -5.45 13.33 41.51
C GLY A 308 -5.37 14.81 41.17
N ILE A 309 -5.81 15.19 39.97
CA ILE A 309 -5.57 16.52 39.40
C ILE A 309 -6.79 17.43 39.57
N TYR A 310 -7.97 16.99 39.12
CA TYR A 310 -9.21 17.77 39.15
C TYR A 310 -9.57 18.35 40.52
N PRO A 311 -9.37 17.64 41.66
CA PRO A 311 -9.63 18.21 42.98
C PRO A 311 -8.67 19.33 43.40
N ARG A 312 -7.57 19.54 42.68
CA ARG A 312 -6.50 20.50 43.02
C ARG A 312 -6.41 21.67 42.04
N ILE A 313 -7.18 21.64 40.97
CA ILE A 313 -7.13 22.65 39.92
C ILE A 313 -8.42 23.44 39.90
N ASP A 314 -8.30 24.77 39.84
CA ASP A 314 -9.44 25.67 39.68
C ASP A 314 -9.34 26.41 38.34
N GLY A 315 -10.44 26.42 37.62
CA GLY A 315 -10.59 27.17 36.37
C GLY A 315 -10.20 26.42 35.09
N PHE A 316 -10.69 26.97 33.98
CA PHE A 316 -10.58 26.38 32.65
C PHE A 316 -9.13 26.27 32.14
N VAL A 317 -8.29 27.25 32.43
CA VAL A 317 -6.90 27.29 31.92
C VAL A 317 -6.07 26.13 32.47
N LEU A 318 -6.22 25.85 33.76
CA LEU A 318 -5.47 24.77 34.42
C LEU A 318 -5.96 23.39 33.97
N LEU A 319 -7.26 23.27 33.67
CA LEU A 319 -7.84 22.08 33.04
C LEU A 319 -7.29 21.84 31.63
N CYS A 320 -7.21 22.88 30.80
CA CYS A 320 -6.57 22.80 29.49
C CYS A 320 -5.09 22.41 29.60
N ALA A 321 -4.34 23.00 30.54
CA ALA A 321 -2.94 22.68 30.77
C ALA A 321 -2.73 21.22 31.21
N ALA A 322 -3.66 20.66 31.98
CA ALA A 322 -3.62 19.25 32.39
C ALA A 322 -3.97 18.28 31.25
N LEU A 323 -4.95 18.62 30.41
CA LEU A 323 -5.42 17.76 29.32
C LEU A 323 -4.54 17.82 28.07
N ALA A 324 -3.99 18.99 27.73
CA ALA A 324 -3.19 19.21 26.53
C ALA A 324 -2.05 18.21 26.33
N PRO A 325 -1.17 17.92 27.33
CA PRO A 325 -0.09 16.96 27.13
C PRO A 325 -0.61 15.54 26.89
N LEU A 326 -1.69 15.13 27.58
CA LEU A 326 -2.27 13.80 27.40
C LEU A 326 -2.86 13.63 26.00
N LEU A 327 -3.65 14.62 25.56
CA LEU A 327 -4.24 14.63 24.23
C LEU A 327 -3.17 14.68 23.15
N ALA A 328 -2.10 15.47 23.35
CA ALA A 328 -0.98 15.54 22.42
C ALA A 328 -0.28 14.17 22.27
N ILE A 329 -0.12 13.41 23.37
CA ILE A 329 0.44 12.05 23.31
C ILE A 329 -0.49 11.11 22.55
N GLY A 330 -1.80 11.15 22.81
CA GLY A 330 -2.80 10.34 22.08
C GLY A 330 -2.78 10.62 20.57
N ILE A 331 -2.83 11.90 20.20
CA ILE A 331 -2.74 12.35 18.79
C ILE A 331 -1.41 11.89 18.16
N TYR A 332 -0.29 12.04 18.87
CA TYR A 332 1.01 11.60 18.39
C TYR A 332 1.08 10.08 18.14
N MET A 333 0.46 9.28 19.00
CA MET A 333 0.35 7.83 18.80
C MET A 333 -0.51 7.50 17.58
N SER A 334 -1.65 8.17 17.41
CA SER A 334 -2.54 8.02 16.25
C SER A 334 -1.86 8.36 14.91
N LEU A 335 -0.96 9.35 14.91
CA LEU A 335 -0.21 9.78 13.72
C LEU A 335 0.89 8.79 13.28
N LYS A 336 1.32 7.86 14.14
CA LYS A 336 2.34 6.86 13.79
C LYS A 336 1.68 5.55 13.37
N PRO A 337 1.87 5.04 12.14
CA PRO A 337 1.18 3.85 11.66
C PRO A 337 1.47 2.58 12.47
N LYS A 338 2.61 2.50 13.16
CA LYS A 338 2.92 1.39 14.08
C LYS A 338 2.15 1.44 15.40
N LEU A 339 1.71 2.63 15.81
CA LEU A 339 1.05 2.92 17.08
C LEU A 339 -0.41 3.35 16.92
N ALA A 340 -0.91 3.43 15.69
CA ALA A 340 -2.23 3.97 15.38
C ALA A 340 -3.36 3.26 16.13
N GLY A 341 -3.23 1.96 16.42
CA GLY A 341 -4.21 1.24 17.23
C GLY A 341 -4.26 1.71 18.70
N TYR A 342 -3.15 2.14 19.30
CA TYR A 342 -3.13 2.66 20.67
C TYR A 342 -3.84 4.01 20.75
N GLY A 343 -3.58 4.88 19.77
CA GLY A 343 -4.18 6.21 19.73
C GLY A 343 -5.64 6.22 19.24
N GLY A 344 -6.04 5.27 18.38
CA GLY A 344 -7.40 5.21 17.84
C GLY A 344 -8.50 4.88 18.85
N ALA A 345 -8.13 4.60 20.10
CA ALA A 345 -9.06 4.35 21.21
C ALA A 345 -9.02 5.42 22.31
N ILE A 346 -8.14 6.43 22.18
CA ILE A 346 -7.97 7.56 23.10
C ILE A 346 -8.68 8.78 22.52
#